data_AF-A0A7C1NIV3-F1
#
_entry.id   AF-A0A7C1NIV3-F1
#
_cell.length_a   1.000
_cell.length_b   1.000
_cell.length_c   1.000
_cell.angle_alpha   90.00
_cell.angle_beta   90.00
_cell.angle_gamma   90.00
#
_symmetry.space_group_name_H-M   'P 1'
#
loop_
_entity.id
_entity.type
_entity.pdbx_description
1 polymer ?
#
loop_
_entity_poly.entity_id
_entity_poly.type
_entity_poly.pdbx_seq_one_letter_code
_entity_poly.pdbx_strand_id
1 'polypeptide(L)'
;MNETDILKEELEHYKKEKEKVRKIIGQIGGTTSIKHDRRVNIIFLIIVISLFLFDVLRELLHLQISGYSSNLAIELALLLVSVKIIWMINKQSKIDHFQFWVLNSIEFQINNMAKRMRENEQTFIPPEQKDHRKSSAAAGSSGQS
;
A
#
# COMPACT_ATOMS: atom_id res chain seq x y z
N MET A 1 -17.17 11.81 -41.20
CA MET A 1 -16.71 11.70 -39.80
C MET A 1 -15.26 12.14 -39.78
N ASN A 2 -14.92 13.20 -39.05
CA ASN A 2 -13.56 13.75 -39.03
C ASN A 2 -12.69 12.97 -38.05
N GLU A 3 -11.43 12.68 -38.41
CA GLU A 3 -10.44 11.99 -37.54
C GLU A 3 -10.29 12.67 -36.17
N THR A 4 -10.50 13.99 -36.11
CA THR A 4 -10.49 14.77 -34.86
C THR A 4 -11.60 14.37 -33.88
N ASP A 5 -12.73 13.90 -34.38
CA ASP A 5 -13.85 13.45 -33.54
C ASP A 5 -13.56 12.06 -32.95
N ILE A 6 -12.91 11.18 -33.73
CA ILE A 6 -12.47 9.84 -33.29
C ILE A 6 -11.41 9.96 -32.18
N LEU A 7 -10.42 10.84 -32.36
CA LEU A 7 -9.37 11.09 -31.36
C LEU A 7 -9.92 11.67 -30.04
N LYS A 8 -10.95 12.52 -30.12
CA LYS A 8 -11.62 13.05 -28.92
C LYS A 8 -12.37 11.96 -28.17
N GLU A 9 -13.04 11.07 -28.89
CA GLU A 9 -13.79 9.95 -28.30
C GLU A 9 -12.84 8.95 -27.61
N GLU A 10 -11.70 8.63 -28.25
CA GLU A 10 -10.65 7.82 -27.63
C GLU A 10 -10.05 8.50 -26.39
N LEU A 11 -9.79 9.81 -26.43
CA LEU A 11 -9.25 10.54 -25.28
C LEU A 11 -10.21 10.56 -24.09
N GLU A 12 -11.51 10.76 -24.35
CA GLU A 12 -12.56 10.68 -23.34
C GLU A 12 -12.64 9.27 -22.75
N HIS A 13 -12.56 8.24 -23.59
CA HIS A 13 -12.51 6.85 -23.16
C HIS A 13 -11.30 6.57 -22.24
N TYR A 14 -10.10 7.03 -22.63
CA TYR A 14 -8.88 6.91 -21.84
C TYR A 14 -8.98 7.62 -20.48
N LYS A 15 -9.54 8.83 -20.43
CA LYS A 15 -9.74 9.54 -19.16
C LYS A 15 -10.66 8.76 -18.24
N LYS A 16 -11.74 8.19 -18.77
CA LYS A 16 -12.75 7.43 -18.02
C LYS A 16 -12.16 6.13 -17.45
N GLU A 17 -11.37 5.42 -18.25
CA GLU A 17 -10.61 4.24 -17.83
C GLU A 17 -9.62 4.58 -16.70
N LYS A 18 -8.84 5.65 -16.88
CA LYS A 18 -7.88 6.13 -15.88
C LYS A 18 -8.57 6.49 -14.55
N GLU A 19 -9.74 7.10 -14.62
CA GLU A 19 -10.49 7.50 -13.44
C GLU A 19 -11.10 6.30 -12.70
N LYS A 20 -11.58 5.28 -13.42
CA LYS A 20 -12.00 3.99 -12.83
C LYS A 20 -10.83 3.31 -12.12
N VAL A 21 -9.67 3.23 -12.77
CA VAL A 21 -8.45 2.65 -12.18
C VAL A 21 -8.06 3.40 -10.91
N ARG A 22 -8.05 4.74 -10.94
CA ARG A 22 -7.81 5.57 -9.75
C ARG A 22 -8.83 5.30 -8.64
N LYS A 23 -10.11 5.14 -8.97
CA LYS A 23 -11.18 4.88 -7.99
C LYS A 23 -11.04 3.50 -7.35
N ILE A 24 -10.71 2.48 -8.14
CA ILE A 24 -10.43 1.12 -7.66
C ILE A 24 -9.21 1.16 -6.74
N ILE A 25 -8.10 1.77 -7.16
CA ILE A 25 -6.89 1.93 -6.34
C ILE A 25 -7.19 2.74 -5.05
N GLY A 26 -8.01 3.79 -5.14
CA GLY A 26 -8.39 4.61 -3.99
C GLY A 26 -9.36 3.93 -3.01
N GLN A 27 -10.20 3.00 -3.51
CA GLN A 27 -11.08 2.16 -2.69
C GLN A 27 -10.28 1.08 -1.96
N ILE A 28 -9.27 0.50 -2.60
CA ILE A 28 -8.44 -0.55 -2.00
C ILE A 28 -7.38 0.05 -1.07
N GLY A 29 -6.82 1.22 -1.42
CA GLY A 29 -5.88 1.99 -0.59
C GLY A 29 -6.52 2.73 0.61
N GLY A 30 -7.82 2.53 0.87
CA GLY A 30 -8.45 2.97 2.12
C GLY A 30 -8.73 4.48 2.24
N THR A 31 -8.70 5.25 1.14
CA THR A 31 -8.90 6.72 1.18
C THR A 31 -10.25 7.15 1.77
N THR A 32 -11.29 6.31 1.61
CA THR A 32 -12.60 6.49 2.25
C THR A 32 -12.55 6.34 3.78
N SER A 33 -11.65 5.50 4.31
CA SER A 33 -11.59 5.20 5.74
C SER A 33 -10.77 6.23 6.53
N ILE A 34 -9.84 6.96 5.90
CA ILE A 34 -8.94 7.89 6.60
C ILE A 34 -9.71 8.92 7.46
N LYS A 35 -10.80 9.49 6.91
CA LYS A 35 -11.63 10.46 7.65
C LYS A 35 -12.42 9.81 8.79
N HIS A 36 -12.89 8.57 8.58
CA HIS A 36 -13.59 7.81 9.61
C HIS A 36 -12.62 7.41 10.73
N ASP A 37 -11.43 6.95 10.39
CA ASP A 37 -10.38 6.55 11.33
C ASP A 37 -9.90 7.69 12.17
N ARG A 38 -9.70 8.87 11.56
CA ARG A 38 -9.36 10.07 12.29
C ARG A 38 -10.46 10.45 13.30
N ARG A 39 -11.74 10.34 12.91
CA ARG A 39 -12.87 10.59 13.83
C ARG A 39 -12.90 9.59 14.98
N VAL A 40 -12.77 8.29 14.70
CA VAL A 40 -12.74 7.24 15.73
C VAL A 40 -11.57 7.44 16.68
N ASN A 41 -10.40 7.85 16.18
CA ASN A 41 -9.24 8.12 17.02
C ASN A 41 -9.45 9.32 17.96
N ILE A 42 -10.03 10.41 17.45
CA ILE A 42 -10.34 11.59 18.27
C ILE A 42 -11.38 11.26 19.35
N ILE A 43 -12.45 10.54 18.98
CA ILE A 43 -13.48 10.13 19.94
C ILE A 43 -12.89 9.23 21.02
N PHE A 44 -12.06 8.26 20.62
CA PHE A 44 -11.38 7.36 21.57
C PHE A 44 -10.48 8.14 22.55
N LEU A 45 -9.70 9.10 22.04
CA LEU A 45 -8.86 9.96 22.86
C LEU A 45 -9.68 10.76 23.88
N ILE A 46 -10.80 11.35 23.45
CA ILE A 46 -11.71 12.10 24.34
C ILE A 46 -12.25 11.19 25.44
N ILE A 47 -12.63 9.95 25.13
CA ILE A 47 -13.13 8.98 26.11
C ILE A 47 -12.05 8.65 27.15
N VAL A 48 -10.83 8.33 26.71
CA VAL A 48 -9.72 8.00 27.62
C VAL A 48 -9.37 9.18 28.52
N ILE A 49 -9.26 10.39 27.94
CA ILE A 49 -9.00 11.61 28.71
C ILE A 49 -10.15 11.86 29.69
N SER A 50 -11.41 11.70 29.28
CA SER A 50 -12.55 11.90 30.16
C SER A 50 -12.58 10.90 31.31
N LEU A 51 -12.23 9.63 31.08
CA LEU A 51 -12.12 8.64 32.15
C LEU A 51 -11.03 9.01 33.15
N PHE A 52 -9.87 9.45 32.64
CA PHE A 52 -8.75 9.88 33.48
C PHE A 52 -9.09 11.14 34.29
N LEU A 53 -9.65 12.17 33.65
CA LEU A 53 -10.09 13.39 34.34
C LEU A 53 -11.17 13.09 35.37
N PHE A 54 -12.12 12.20 35.05
CA PHE A 54 -13.18 11.83 35.98
C PHE A 54 -12.62 11.16 37.23
N ASP A 55 -11.63 10.28 37.07
CA ASP A 55 -10.94 9.63 38.17
C ASP A 55 -10.21 10.64 39.06
N VAL A 56 -9.39 11.50 38.45
CA VAL A 56 -8.65 12.57 39.15
C VAL A 56 -9.58 13.58 39.83
N LEU A 57 -10.66 14.00 39.17
CA LEU A 57 -11.64 14.93 39.74
C LEU A 57 -12.37 14.32 40.93
N ARG A 58 -12.70 13.03 40.86
CA ARG A 58 -13.37 12.32 41.97
C ARG A 58 -12.46 12.21 43.18
N GLU A 59 -11.18 11.91 42.97
CA GLU A 59 -10.17 11.89 44.03
C GLU A 59 -9.96 13.29 44.62
N LEU A 60 -9.81 14.33 43.77
CA LEU A 60 -9.57 15.71 44.20
C LEU A 60 -10.77 16.33 44.96
N LEU A 61 -12.00 16.05 44.54
CA LEU A 61 -13.22 16.57 45.16
C LEU A 61 -13.70 15.75 46.37
N HIS A 62 -12.95 14.71 46.79
CA HIS A 62 -13.34 13.76 47.84
C HIS A 62 -14.79 13.27 47.70
N LEU A 63 -15.26 13.05 46.46
CA LEU A 63 -16.59 12.49 46.19
C LEU A 63 -16.53 10.99 46.49
N GLN A 64 -16.65 10.66 47.79
CA GLN A 64 -16.73 9.30 48.31
C GLN A 64 -18.04 8.65 47.88
N ILE A 65 -18.09 8.22 46.62
CA ILE A 65 -19.10 7.27 46.14
C ILE A 65 -18.68 5.91 46.72
N SER A 66 -19.36 5.50 47.79
CA SER A 66 -19.02 4.41 48.73
C SER A 66 -18.90 2.99 48.16
N GLY A 67 -18.89 2.81 46.83
CA GLY A 67 -18.94 1.48 46.18
C GLY A 67 -17.97 1.25 45.02
N TYR A 68 -17.11 2.21 44.69
CA TYR A 68 -16.17 2.07 43.56
C TYR A 68 -14.74 1.98 44.08
N SER A 69 -14.07 0.85 43.83
CA SER A 69 -12.65 0.65 44.13
C SER A 69 -11.81 1.66 43.33
N SER A 70 -10.83 2.28 44.00
CA SER A 70 -10.05 3.43 43.49
C SER A 70 -9.32 3.14 42.17
N ASN A 71 -8.99 1.89 41.89
CA ASN A 71 -8.13 1.53 40.74
C ASN A 71 -8.91 1.00 39.53
N LEU A 72 -10.23 0.83 39.62
CA LEU A 72 -11.00 0.23 38.52
C LEU A 72 -11.03 1.11 37.27
N ALA A 73 -11.01 2.43 37.42
CA ALA A 73 -11.02 3.36 36.29
C ALA A 73 -9.71 3.28 35.49
N ILE A 74 -8.56 3.26 36.18
CA ILE A 74 -7.25 3.20 35.52
C ILE A 74 -7.02 1.83 34.85
N GLU A 75 -7.46 0.73 35.49
CA GLU A 75 -7.41 -0.61 34.90
C GLU A 75 -8.29 -0.71 33.65
N LEU A 76 -9.51 -0.15 33.71
CA LEU A 76 -10.43 -0.13 32.57
C LEU A 76 -9.90 0.75 31.43
N ALA A 77 -9.27 1.88 31.74
CA ALA A 77 -8.62 2.73 30.74
C ALA A 77 -7.47 1.99 30.05
N LEU A 78 -6.64 1.27 30.80
CA LEU A 78 -5.53 0.49 30.27
C LEU A 78 -6.02 -0.67 29.39
N LEU A 79 -7.12 -1.32 29.78
CA LEU A 79 -7.78 -2.35 28.97
C LEU A 79 -8.36 -1.77 27.67
N LEU A 80 -9.00 -0.61 27.71
CA LEU A 80 -9.52 0.06 26.51
C LEU A 80 -8.39 0.41 25.52
N VAL A 81 -7.25 0.89 26.02
CA VAL A 81 -6.09 1.22 25.19
C VAL A 81 -5.50 -0.03 24.55
N SER A 82 -5.37 -1.14 25.29
CA SER A 82 -4.84 -2.39 24.72
C SER A 82 -5.74 -2.96 23.62
N VAL A 83 -7.06 -2.96 23.82
CA VAL A 83 -8.04 -3.36 22.79
C VAL A 83 -7.94 -2.46 21.55
N LYS A 84 -7.77 -1.14 21.73
CA LYS A 84 -7.62 -0.18 20.64
C LYS A 84 -6.38 -0.46 19.78
N ILE A 85 -5.26 -0.83 20.41
CA ILE A 85 -4.02 -1.17 19.70
C ILE A 85 -4.23 -2.41 18.83
N ILE A 86 -4.81 -3.48 19.39
CA ILE A 86 -5.13 -4.71 18.65
C ILE A 86 -6.04 -4.41 17.45
N TRP A 87 -7.05 -3.57 17.67
CA TRP A 87 -7.98 -3.15 16.61
C TRP A 87 -7.28 -2.38 15.49
N MET A 88 -6.33 -1.50 15.84
CA MET A 88 -5.53 -0.75 14.87
C MET A 88 -4.63 -1.68 14.03
N ILE A 89 -3.96 -2.64 14.67
CA ILE A 89 -3.07 -3.61 14.00
C ILE A 89 -3.88 -4.45 12.99
N ASN A 90 -5.03 -4.99 13.41
CA ASN A 90 -5.87 -5.78 12.52
C ASN A 90 -6.40 -4.98 11.32
N LYS A 91 -6.61 -3.67 11.49
CA LYS A 91 -7.04 -2.79 10.41
C LYS A 91 -5.91 -2.49 9.41
N GLN A 92 -4.67 -2.38 9.88
CA GLN A 92 -3.49 -2.07 9.07
C GLN A 92 -3.15 -3.19 8.06
N SER A 93 -3.35 -4.46 8.44
CA SER A 93 -3.00 -5.65 7.63
C SER A 93 -3.58 -5.66 6.21
N LYS A 94 -4.78 -5.09 6.01
CA LYS A 94 -5.42 -5.03 4.68
C LYS A 94 -4.71 -4.06 3.72
N ILE A 95 -4.17 -2.97 4.26
CA ILE A 95 -3.44 -1.97 3.48
C ILE A 95 -2.08 -2.54 3.06
N ASP A 96 -1.41 -3.23 3.97
CA ASP A 96 -0.08 -3.80 3.71
C ASP A 96 -0.14 -4.87 2.62
N HIS A 97 -1.16 -5.74 2.64
CA HIS A 97 -1.37 -6.72 1.57
C HIS A 97 -1.63 -6.06 0.20
N PHE A 98 -2.35 -4.93 0.19
CA PHE A 98 -2.58 -4.18 -1.03
C PHE A 98 -1.31 -3.51 -1.56
N GLN A 99 -0.53 -2.87 -0.68
CA GLN A 99 0.76 -2.29 -1.04
C GLN A 99 1.70 -3.35 -1.63
N PHE A 100 1.73 -4.55 -1.04
CA PHE A 100 2.47 -5.69 -1.56
C PHE A 100 1.98 -6.10 -2.96
N TRP A 101 0.66 -6.22 -3.16
CA TRP A 101 0.09 -6.63 -4.45
C TRP A 101 0.37 -5.63 -5.57
N VAL A 102 0.28 -4.34 -5.27
CA VAL A 102 0.62 -3.27 -6.22
C VAL A 102 2.10 -3.31 -6.58
N LEU A 103 2.99 -3.46 -5.60
CA LEU A 103 4.42 -3.52 -5.84
C LEU A 103 4.78 -4.72 -6.74
N ASN A 104 4.24 -5.89 -6.45
CA ASN A 104 4.43 -7.10 -7.25
C ASN A 104 3.94 -6.93 -8.69
N SER A 105 2.79 -6.27 -8.90
CA SER A 105 2.28 -5.98 -10.25
C SER A 105 3.20 -5.02 -11.02
N ILE A 106 3.73 -3.99 -10.36
CA ILE A 106 4.66 -3.04 -10.99
C ILE A 106 5.98 -3.74 -11.32
N GLU A 107 6.51 -4.53 -10.39
CA GLU A 107 7.72 -5.34 -10.59
C GLU A 107 7.58 -6.26 -11.80
N PHE A 108 6.46 -6.99 -11.90
CA PHE A 108 6.18 -7.86 -13.04
C PHE A 108 6.11 -7.08 -14.36
N GLN A 109 5.46 -5.91 -14.35
CA GLN A 109 5.33 -5.10 -15.57
C GLN A 109 6.66 -4.51 -16.02
N ILE A 110 7.48 -4.01 -15.09
CA ILE A 110 8.84 -3.52 -15.38
C ILE A 110 9.70 -4.66 -15.93
N ASN A 111 9.63 -5.86 -15.34
CA ASN A 111 10.39 -7.01 -15.82
C ASN A 111 9.99 -7.41 -17.24
N ASN A 112 8.70 -7.39 -17.56
CA ASN A 112 8.21 -7.64 -18.91
C ASN A 112 8.67 -6.57 -19.92
N MET A 113 8.67 -5.30 -19.53
CA MET A 113 9.20 -4.22 -20.36
C MET A 113 10.70 -4.40 -20.61
N ALA A 114 11.47 -4.77 -19.58
CA ALA A 114 12.90 -5.07 -19.71
C ALA A 114 13.17 -6.25 -20.65
N LYS A 115 12.35 -7.31 -20.57
CA LYS A 115 12.46 -8.47 -21.47
C LYS A 115 12.16 -8.10 -22.93
N ARG A 116 11.08 -7.36 -23.18
CA ARG A 116 10.73 -6.85 -24.51
C ARG A 116 11.81 -5.94 -25.09
N MET A 117 12.43 -5.10 -24.25
CA MET A 117 13.51 -4.22 -24.68
C MET A 117 14.75 -5.02 -25.12
N ARG A 118 15.11 -6.07 -24.38
CA ARG A 118 16.19 -7.00 -24.76
C ARG A 118 15.89 -7.79 -26.05
N GLU A 119 14.66 -8.27 -26.24
CA GLU A 119 14.24 -8.97 -27.45
C GLU A 119 14.32 -8.06 -28.69
N ASN A 120 13.88 -6.81 -28.54
CA ASN A 120 14.02 -5.80 -29.58
C ASN A 120 15.50 -5.53 -29.89
N GLU A 121 16.34 -5.36 -28.87
CA GLU A 121 17.78 -5.12 -29.05
C GLU A 121 18.48 -6.30 -29.75
N GLN A 122 18.10 -7.55 -29.46
CA GLN A 122 18.62 -8.74 -30.16
C GLN A 122 18.15 -8.85 -31.62
N THR A 123 16.99 -8.30 -31.95
CA THR A 123 16.48 -8.24 -33.32
C THR A 123 17.24 -7.21 -34.16
N PHE A 124 17.80 -6.17 -33.51
CA PHE A 124 18.65 -5.16 -34.14
C PHE A 124 20.14 -5.54 -34.21
N ILE A 125 20.59 -6.65 -33.58
CA ILE A 125 21.94 -7.20 -33.77
C ILE A 125 21.92 -8.09 -35.02
N PRO A 126 22.57 -7.71 -36.14
CA PRO A 126 22.60 -8.51 -37.35
C PRO A 126 23.26 -9.88 -37.08
N PRO A 127 22.83 -10.97 -37.75
CA PRO A 127 23.40 -12.30 -37.58
C PRO A 127 24.90 -12.40 -37.94
N GLU A 128 25.47 -11.39 -38.61
CA GLU A 128 26.84 -11.35 -39.10
C GLU A 128 27.93 -11.41 -38.00
N GLN A 129 27.63 -11.06 -36.75
CA GLN A 129 28.60 -11.17 -35.65
C GLN A 129 28.57 -12.48 -34.85
N LYS A 130 27.54 -13.31 -35.01
CA LYS A 130 27.45 -14.58 -34.27
C LYS A 130 28.45 -15.62 -34.77
N ASP A 131 28.87 -15.53 -36.04
CA ASP A 131 29.75 -16.51 -36.66
C ASP A 131 31.24 -16.28 -36.33
N HIS A 132 31.68 -15.01 -36.30
CA HIS A 132 33.07 -14.67 -35.96
C HIS A 132 33.46 -15.04 -34.52
N ARG A 133 32.51 -15.01 -33.57
CA ARG A 133 32.77 -15.39 -32.17
C ARG A 133 32.86 -16.90 -31.96
N LYS A 134 32.12 -17.70 -32.73
CA LYS A 134 32.21 -19.18 -32.69
C LYS A 134 33.42 -19.69 -33.45
N SER A 135 33.76 -19.10 -34.60
CA SER A 135 34.94 -19.49 -35.38
C SER A 135 36.25 -19.18 -34.65
N SER A 136 36.36 -18.03 -33.98
CA SER A 136 37.55 -17.66 -33.20
C SER A 136 37.72 -18.52 -31.93
N ALA A 137 36.63 -18.96 -31.29
CA ALA A 137 36.69 -19.86 -30.13
C ALA A 137 37.04 -21.31 -30.50
N ALA A 138 36.64 -21.78 -31.69
CA ALA A 138 36.97 -23.12 -32.19
C ALA A 138 38.42 -23.23 -32.72
N ALA A 139 38.97 -22.15 -33.30
CA ALA A 139 40.36 -22.13 -33.78
C ALA A 139 41.39 -22.08 -32.64
N GLY A 140 41.01 -21.58 -31.46
CA GLY A 140 41.90 -21.51 -30.29
C GLY A 140 42.08 -22.82 -29.52
N SER A 141 41.22 -23.83 -29.72
CA SER A 141 41.28 -25.10 -28.98
C SER A 141 41.91 -26.27 -29.74
N SER A 142 42.26 -26.11 -31.02
CA SER A 142 42.94 -27.16 -31.82
C SER A 142 44.46 -26.92 -32.00
N GLY A 143 45.03 -25.91 -31.33
CA GLY A 143 46.45 -25.56 -31.42
C GLY A 143 47.31 -25.89 -30.19
N GLN A 144 46.74 -26.51 -29.15
CA GLN A 144 47.47 -26.97 -27.97
C GLN A 144 46.94 -28.32 -27.50
N SER A 145 47.50 -29.39 -28.07
CA SER A 145 47.84 -30.69 -27.46
C SER A 145 48.03 -31.74 -28.55
#